data_AF-A0AAJ0HJE8-F1
#
_entry.id   AF-A0AAJ0HJE8-F1
#
_cell.length_a   1.000
_cell.length_b   1.000
_cell.length_c   1.000
_cell.angle_alpha   90.00
_cell.angle_beta   90.00
_cell.angle_gamma   90.00
#
_symmetry.space_group_name_H-M   'P 1'
#
loop_
_entity.id
_entity.type
_entity.pdbx_description
1 polymer ?
#
loop_
_entity_poly.entity_id
_entity_poly.type
_entity_poly.pdbx_seq_one_letter_code
_entity_poly.pdbx_strand_id
1 'polypeptide(L)'
;MIASRYLRLRSPDGGFLSGTVFRIVNVPLTFPGRPGSRNRSQPVCHLKPPSRTYATKKSKQSADLHQLTLTQIQKTWELLQKGYQPWEIALHLGRSRTDLEAALEADTELASMQKGVKTGPWSDLEDDYLIRLIQNRRILDKNSIAHQIGRKKNSVAARLSAMAKEYGTSDVVPFSEEFLDSDLGHEERAVLEQRMCRIIEGLLGQGMTRQWEDVLAAKSVQDWALALLPLVPIRVKHVLAAPRAPTAMDWGNLAWQDTTSMGVYAWILKPRYVHPLRLENFVYIGSATKYGWGLTGRRLQHRRGKEGSNFLLQSRIKGSGLSRAGPFVTLLSKEAMSPESKDVVEARYLVVFAEAIFTIWLGALTGGNSANSEERFHLRSLCPWDVYGTTYNGLCSHNPLTKDISLPFDPAQQVLKEE
;
A
#
# COMPACT_ATOMS: atom_id res chain seq x y z
N MET A 1 30.71 -19.51 7.79
CA MET A 1 29.75 -20.30 8.59
C MET A 1 29.33 -19.47 9.79
N ILE A 2 28.17 -18.82 9.72
CA ILE A 2 27.62 -18.01 10.82
C ILE A 2 26.22 -18.55 11.09
N ALA A 3 26.02 -19.04 12.31
CA ALA A 3 24.80 -19.68 12.77
C ALA A 3 23.72 -18.64 13.08
N SER A 4 22.58 -18.74 12.39
CA SER A 4 21.36 -17.99 12.71
C SER A 4 20.77 -18.48 14.04
N ARG A 5 20.84 -17.65 15.09
CA ARG A 5 20.08 -17.84 16.33
C ARG A 5 18.61 -17.50 16.09
N TYR A 6 17.77 -18.53 15.97
CA TYR A 6 16.32 -18.40 16.17
C TYR A 6 16.03 -18.40 17.67
N LEU A 7 15.54 -17.26 18.18
CA LEU A 7 14.91 -17.18 19.50
C LEU A 7 13.54 -17.88 19.44
N ARG A 8 13.48 -19.15 19.85
CA ARG A 8 12.23 -19.80 20.28
C ARG A 8 12.01 -19.44 21.75
N LEU A 9 10.96 -18.67 22.02
CA LEU A 9 10.44 -18.50 23.38
C LEU A 9 9.85 -19.84 23.84
N ARG A 10 10.53 -20.52 24.77
CA ARG A 10 9.96 -21.61 25.57
C ARG A 10 9.33 -20.99 26.82
N SER A 11 8.08 -21.35 27.11
CA SER A 11 7.46 -21.14 28.42
C SER A 11 8.10 -22.09 29.44
N PRO A 12 8.32 -21.70 30.71
CA PRO A 12 9.00 -22.55 31.71
C PRO A 12 8.17 -23.71 32.25
N ASP A 13 6.85 -23.72 32.08
CA ASP A 13 5.98 -24.70 32.72
C ASP A 13 5.38 -25.67 31.69
N GLY A 14 5.88 -26.90 31.70
CA GLY A 14 5.49 -28.00 30.82
C GLY A 14 4.09 -28.57 31.10
N GLY A 15 3.05 -27.80 30.76
CA GLY A 15 1.66 -28.25 30.76
C GLY A 15 1.04 -28.16 29.37
N PHE A 16 0.60 -29.29 28.83
CA PHE A 16 -0.27 -29.32 27.64
C PHE A 16 -1.65 -28.75 28.01
N LEU A 17 -2.02 -27.61 27.44
CA LEU A 17 -3.40 -27.14 27.44
C LEU A 17 -3.98 -27.26 26.02
N SER A 18 -4.98 -28.13 25.92
CA SER A 18 -5.88 -28.30 24.78
C SER A 18 -6.50 -26.96 24.39
N GLY A 19 -6.12 -26.44 23.21
CA GLY A 19 -6.65 -25.20 22.67
C GLY A 19 -8.01 -25.39 22.01
N THR A 20 -9.06 -24.91 22.67
CA THR A 20 -10.41 -24.73 22.12
C THR A 20 -10.39 -23.71 20.96
N VAL A 21 -10.90 -24.12 19.80
CA VAL A 21 -11.03 -23.28 18.60
C VAL A 21 -12.17 -22.26 18.82
N PHE A 22 -11.84 -20.97 18.95
CA PHE A 22 -12.82 -19.90 18.87
C PHE A 22 -13.12 -19.58 17.40
N ARG A 23 -14.33 -19.94 16.96
CA ARG A 23 -14.89 -19.60 15.66
C ARG A 23 -15.30 -18.11 15.68
N ILE A 24 -14.54 -17.25 15.02
CA ILE A 24 -14.94 -15.85 14.82
C ILE A 24 -16.03 -15.84 13.75
N VAL A 25 -17.26 -15.57 14.17
CA VAL A 25 -18.41 -15.34 13.28
C VAL A 25 -18.32 -13.89 12.79
N ASN A 26 -18.02 -13.71 11.50
CA ASN A 26 -18.09 -12.40 10.85
C ASN A 26 -19.55 -11.97 10.70
N VAL A 27 -19.93 -10.89 11.39
CA VAL A 27 -21.22 -10.21 11.18
C VAL A 27 -21.02 -9.14 10.10
N PRO A 28 -21.75 -9.18 8.97
CA PRO A 28 -21.64 -8.16 7.94
C PRO A 28 -22.29 -6.84 8.41
N LEU A 29 -21.51 -5.76 8.40
CA LEU A 29 -22.01 -4.40 8.57
C LEU A 29 -22.65 -3.93 7.26
N THR A 30 -23.98 -3.83 7.26
CA THR A 30 -24.74 -3.16 6.20
C THR A 30 -24.67 -1.65 6.37
N PHE A 31 -24.15 -0.95 5.37
CA PHE A 31 -24.23 0.51 5.29
C PHE A 31 -25.53 0.93 4.60
N PRO A 32 -26.32 1.87 5.15
CA PRO A 32 -27.49 2.40 4.47
C PRO A 32 -27.05 3.29 3.30
N GLY A 33 -27.61 2.99 2.12
CA GLY A 33 -27.35 3.71 0.87
C GLY A 33 -27.79 5.18 0.93
N ARG A 34 -27.01 6.04 0.28
CA ARG A 34 -27.40 7.42 -0.03
C ARG A 34 -28.52 7.41 -1.07
N PRO A 35 -29.64 8.14 -0.89
CA PRO A 35 -30.58 8.37 -1.97
C PRO A 35 -30.07 9.48 -2.90
N GLY A 36 -30.13 9.21 -4.20
CA GLY A 36 -29.84 10.16 -5.26
C GLY A 36 -30.92 11.23 -5.40
N SER A 37 -30.49 12.41 -5.85
CA SER A 37 -31.31 13.56 -6.16
C SER A 37 -32.21 13.33 -7.39
N ARG A 38 -33.52 13.56 -7.24
CA ARG A 38 -34.39 13.96 -8.35
C ARG A 38 -35.39 15.03 -7.90
N ASN A 39 -35.42 16.12 -8.65
CA ASN A 39 -36.45 17.14 -8.66
C ASN A 39 -37.81 16.54 -9.05
N ARG A 40 -38.87 16.84 -8.30
CA ARG A 40 -40.19 17.19 -8.84
C ARG A 40 -41.07 17.78 -7.74
N SER A 41 -41.70 18.89 -8.12
CA SER A 41 -42.62 19.74 -7.39
C SER A 41 -43.99 19.08 -7.18
N GLN A 42 -44.63 19.35 -6.03
CA GLN A 42 -46.07 19.38 -5.68
C GLN A 42 -46.34 18.82 -4.25
N PRO A 43 -47.52 19.06 -3.64
CA PRO A 43 -47.87 20.25 -2.86
C PRO A 43 -47.95 19.95 -1.35
N VAL A 44 -48.03 21.03 -0.57
CA VAL A 44 -48.06 21.04 0.90
C VAL A 44 -49.40 20.46 1.41
N CYS A 45 -49.34 19.32 2.12
CA CYS A 45 -50.40 18.85 3.00
C CYS A 45 -49.94 19.00 4.45
N HIS A 46 -50.61 19.89 5.20
CA HIS A 46 -50.46 20.02 6.64
C HIS A 46 -51.14 18.85 7.36
N LEU A 47 -50.35 17.89 7.86
CA LEU A 47 -50.76 16.95 8.89
C LEU A 47 -49.77 17.03 10.05
N LYS A 48 -50.27 17.49 11.20
CA LYS A 48 -49.56 17.44 12.49
C LYS A 48 -49.24 15.98 12.83
N PRO A 49 -48.00 15.64 13.19
CA PRO A 49 -47.71 14.32 13.73
C PRO A 49 -48.21 14.22 15.17
N PRO A 50 -48.67 13.04 15.63
CA PRO A 50 -49.01 12.83 17.03
C PRO A 50 -47.72 12.78 17.85
N SER A 51 -47.71 13.55 18.94
CA SER A 51 -46.68 13.55 19.97
C SER A 51 -46.56 12.16 20.60
N ARG A 52 -45.60 11.36 20.14
CA ARG A 52 -45.15 10.14 20.84
C ARG A 52 -44.09 10.51 21.86
N THR A 53 -44.51 10.63 23.11
CA THR A 53 -43.63 10.61 24.28
C THR A 53 -43.07 9.19 24.45
N TYR A 54 -41.83 8.97 24.00
CA TYR A 54 -41.05 7.82 24.44
C TYR A 54 -40.45 8.16 25.80
N ALA A 55 -41.07 7.63 26.86
CA ALA A 55 -40.52 7.66 28.20
C ALA A 55 -39.20 6.86 28.24
N THR A 56 -38.21 7.53 28.81
CA THR A 56 -36.84 7.13 29.09
C THR A 56 -36.75 5.88 29.97
N LYS A 57 -36.46 4.73 29.37
CA LYS A 57 -35.94 3.53 30.09
C LYS A 57 -34.47 3.19 29.77
N LYS A 58 -33.80 3.97 28.91
CA LYS A 58 -32.36 3.80 28.60
C LYS A 58 -31.40 4.57 29.52
N SER A 59 -31.87 5.48 30.38
CA SER A 59 -30.94 6.32 31.16
C SER A 59 -30.36 5.66 32.42
N LYS A 60 -31.02 4.67 33.02
CA LYS A 60 -30.49 4.00 34.22
C LYS A 60 -29.41 2.94 33.92
N GLN A 61 -29.46 2.28 32.77
CA GLN A 61 -28.50 1.22 32.42
C GLN A 61 -27.15 1.77 31.92
N SER A 62 -27.13 3.03 31.48
CA SER A 62 -25.90 3.73 31.07
C SER A 62 -25.12 4.31 32.25
N ALA A 63 -25.78 4.60 33.38
CA ALA A 63 -25.13 5.21 34.54
C ALA A 63 -24.21 4.22 35.29
N ASP A 64 -24.60 2.95 35.39
CA ASP A 64 -23.78 1.91 36.05
C ASP A 64 -22.59 1.45 35.20
N LEU A 65 -22.63 1.67 33.87
CA LEU A 65 -21.59 1.18 32.98
C LEU A 65 -20.24 1.88 33.18
N HIS A 66 -20.25 3.09 33.75
CA HIS A 66 -19.06 3.93 33.89
C HIS A 66 -18.43 3.90 35.30
N GLN A 67 -19.07 3.28 36.29
CA GLN A 67 -18.48 3.19 37.62
C GLN A 67 -17.34 2.16 37.65
N LEU A 68 -16.26 2.48 38.35
CA LEU A 68 -15.18 1.54 38.65
C LEU A 68 -15.60 0.73 39.90
N THR A 69 -15.35 -0.57 39.87
CA THR A 69 -15.46 -1.39 41.10
C THR A 69 -14.43 -0.95 42.13
N LEU A 70 -14.65 -1.23 43.42
CA LEU A 70 -13.69 -0.90 44.49
C LEU A 70 -12.28 -1.44 44.19
N THR A 71 -12.17 -2.67 43.71
CA THR A 71 -10.90 -3.28 43.29
C THR A 71 -10.24 -2.50 42.13
N GLN A 72 -11.03 -2.03 41.17
CA GLN A 72 -10.52 -1.21 40.06
C GLN A 72 -10.11 0.19 40.52
N ILE A 73 -10.81 0.80 41.47
CA ILE A 73 -10.43 2.08 42.08
C ILE A 73 -9.08 1.94 42.78
N GLN A 74 -8.94 0.93 43.65
CA GLN A 74 -7.68 0.68 44.36
C GLN A 74 -6.51 0.44 43.39
N LYS A 75 -6.71 -0.39 42.36
CA LYS A 75 -5.69 -0.64 41.34
C LYS A 75 -5.37 0.61 40.51
N THR A 76 -6.37 1.45 40.22
CA THR A 76 -6.19 2.74 39.53
C THR A 76 -5.32 3.67 40.36
N TRP A 77 -5.61 3.77 41.65
CA TRP A 77 -4.85 4.57 42.60
C TRP A 77 -3.37 4.13 42.66
N GLU A 78 -3.12 2.82 42.81
CA GLU A 78 -1.75 2.27 42.82
C GLU A 78 -0.98 2.58 41.52
N LEU A 79 -1.64 2.49 40.37
CA LEU A 79 -1.02 2.78 39.08
C LEU A 79 -0.77 4.28 38.88
N LEU A 80 -1.69 5.15 39.31
CA LEU A 80 -1.51 6.60 39.28
C LEU A 80 -0.32 7.04 40.15
N GLN A 81 -0.15 6.44 41.34
CA GLN A 81 1.03 6.69 42.18
C GLN A 81 2.34 6.32 41.49
N LYS A 82 2.34 5.21 40.75
CA LYS A 82 3.47 4.77 39.92
C LYS A 82 3.67 5.64 38.67
N GLY A 83 2.80 6.62 38.41
CA GLY A 83 2.91 7.56 37.30
C GLY A 83 2.35 7.06 35.98
N TYR A 84 1.54 5.99 36.00
CA TYR A 84 0.85 5.50 34.81
C TYR A 84 -0.17 6.53 34.31
N GLN A 85 -0.30 6.60 32.99
CA GLN A 85 -1.26 7.45 32.30
C GLN A 85 -2.60 6.74 32.15
N PRO A 86 -3.73 7.47 31.99
CA PRO A 86 -5.06 6.85 31.92
C PRO A 86 -5.17 5.74 30.86
N TRP A 87 -4.56 5.92 29.69
CA TRP A 87 -4.62 4.88 28.66
C TRP A 87 -3.88 3.58 29.07
N GLU A 88 -2.79 3.68 29.84
CA GLU A 88 -2.05 2.51 30.36
C GLU A 88 -2.89 1.79 31.42
N ILE A 89 -3.52 2.57 32.31
CA ILE A 89 -4.41 2.04 33.35
C ILE A 89 -5.61 1.33 32.71
N ALA A 90 -6.22 1.93 31.67
CA ALA A 90 -7.34 1.34 30.95
C ALA A 90 -6.98 -0.03 30.37
N LEU A 91 -5.77 -0.17 29.79
CA LEU A 91 -5.24 -1.46 29.33
C LEU A 91 -5.08 -2.46 30.48
N HIS A 92 -4.52 -2.05 31.63
CA HIS A 92 -4.36 -2.92 32.81
C HIS A 92 -5.67 -3.36 33.47
N LEU A 93 -6.75 -2.60 33.25
CA LEU A 93 -8.09 -2.90 33.77
C LEU A 93 -8.99 -3.58 32.72
N GLY A 94 -8.54 -3.71 31.46
CA GLY A 94 -9.37 -4.22 30.37
C GLY A 94 -10.58 -3.34 30.07
N ARG A 95 -10.47 -2.02 30.27
CA ARG A 95 -11.55 -1.04 29.98
C ARG A 95 -11.20 -0.18 28.78
N SER A 96 -12.21 0.50 28.22
CA SER A 96 -11.97 1.54 27.24
C SER A 96 -11.32 2.76 27.92
N ARG A 97 -10.48 3.49 27.18
CA ARG A 97 -9.86 4.73 27.67
C ARG A 97 -10.92 5.76 28.08
N THR A 98 -11.96 5.92 27.27
CA THR A 98 -13.03 6.90 27.51
C THR A 98 -13.80 6.60 28.79
N ASP A 99 -14.08 5.32 29.07
CA ASP A 99 -14.76 4.94 30.31
C ASP A 99 -13.90 5.24 31.54
N LEU A 100 -12.59 5.00 31.46
CA LEU A 100 -11.70 5.32 32.55
C LEU A 100 -11.56 6.84 32.73
N GLU A 101 -11.39 7.61 31.65
CA GLU A 101 -11.29 9.08 31.74
C GLU A 101 -12.54 9.69 32.37
N ALA A 102 -13.74 9.21 32.00
CA ALA A 102 -14.99 9.64 32.63
C ALA A 102 -15.07 9.26 34.12
N ALA A 103 -14.58 8.07 34.49
CA ALA A 103 -14.53 7.65 35.89
C ALA A 103 -13.54 8.47 36.71
N LEU A 104 -12.37 8.81 36.14
CA LEU A 104 -11.38 9.69 36.77
C LEU A 104 -11.92 11.12 36.93
N GLU A 105 -12.64 11.66 35.94
CA GLU A 105 -13.22 13.00 36.03
C GLU A 105 -14.32 13.10 37.09
N ALA A 106 -15.08 12.01 37.30
CA ALA A 106 -16.11 11.93 38.34
C ALA A 106 -15.54 11.80 39.77
N ASP A 107 -14.28 11.35 39.91
CA ASP A 107 -13.61 11.13 41.18
C ASP A 107 -12.51 12.18 41.40
N THR A 108 -12.81 13.21 42.19
CA THR A 108 -11.91 14.34 42.43
C THR A 108 -10.59 13.94 43.08
N GLU A 109 -10.56 12.87 43.87
CA GLU A 109 -9.33 12.36 44.50
C GLU A 109 -8.43 11.72 43.44
N LEU A 110 -8.97 10.80 42.64
CA LEU A 110 -8.21 10.16 41.55
C LEU A 110 -7.76 11.18 40.50
N ALA A 111 -8.60 12.15 40.15
CA ALA A 111 -8.25 13.23 39.23
C ALA A 111 -7.04 14.04 39.71
N SER A 112 -6.97 14.34 41.02
CA SER A 112 -5.87 15.12 41.60
C SER A 112 -4.51 14.41 41.52
N MET A 113 -4.52 13.08 41.43
CA MET A 113 -3.31 12.25 41.33
C MET A 113 -2.77 12.14 39.90
N GLN A 114 -3.55 12.58 38.89
CA GLN A 114 -3.16 12.46 37.50
C GLN A 114 -2.00 13.41 37.17
N LYS A 115 -0.80 12.85 36.99
CA LYS A 115 0.34 13.60 36.47
C LYS A 115 0.07 13.97 35.01
N GLY A 116 -0.09 15.26 34.73
CA GLY A 116 -0.42 15.76 33.40
C GLY A 116 0.65 15.48 32.32
N VAL A 117 1.90 15.25 32.71
CA VAL A 117 2.98 14.86 31.78
C VAL A 117 3.92 13.86 32.44
N LYS A 118 4.03 12.66 31.84
CA LYS A 118 4.97 11.62 32.26
C LYS A 118 6.41 12.04 31.92
N THR A 119 7.28 11.98 32.93
CA THR A 119 8.73 12.20 32.84
C THR A 119 9.45 10.87 33.04
N GLY A 120 10.68 10.74 32.52
CA GLY A 120 11.48 9.50 32.62
C GLY A 120 11.61 8.74 31.30
N PRO A 121 12.26 7.56 31.30
CA PRO A 121 12.50 6.76 30.10
C PRO A 121 11.20 6.27 29.47
N TRP A 122 11.26 5.94 28.18
CA TRP A 122 10.16 5.29 27.46
C TRP A 122 10.12 3.81 27.85
N SER A 123 8.90 3.28 28.03
CA SER A 123 8.66 1.85 28.25
C SER A 123 8.22 1.16 26.95
N ASP A 124 8.42 -0.15 26.88
CA ASP A 124 8.01 -0.95 25.71
C ASP A 124 6.51 -0.82 25.41
N LEU A 125 5.68 -0.72 26.46
CA LEU A 125 4.23 -0.50 26.31
C LEU A 125 3.91 0.84 25.63
N GLU A 126 4.67 1.89 25.94
CA GLU A 126 4.54 3.20 25.29
C GLU A 126 4.95 3.15 23.83
N ASP A 127 6.00 2.40 23.51
CA ASP A 127 6.44 2.21 22.14
C ASP A 127 5.40 1.43 21.33
N ASP A 128 4.85 0.34 21.88
CA ASP A 128 3.77 -0.43 21.27
C ASP A 128 2.52 0.43 21.04
N TYR A 129 2.15 1.25 22.01
CA TYR A 129 1.00 2.15 21.88
C TYR A 129 1.28 3.27 20.88
N LEU A 130 2.48 3.83 20.87
CA LEU A 130 2.92 4.80 19.87
C LEU A 130 2.85 4.20 18.46
N ILE A 131 3.35 2.96 18.26
CA ILE A 131 3.25 2.22 16.99
C ILE A 131 1.79 2.05 16.55
N ARG A 132 0.88 1.69 17.47
CA ARG A 132 -0.54 1.59 17.14
C ARG A 132 -1.16 2.93 16.78
N LEU A 133 -0.82 3.99 17.50
CA LEU A 133 -1.34 5.34 17.23
C LEU A 133 -0.91 5.86 15.86
N ILE A 134 0.34 5.63 15.47
CA ILE A 134 0.87 6.10 14.20
C ILE A 134 0.41 5.22 13.03
N GLN A 135 0.27 3.90 13.21
CA GLN A 135 -0.20 3.00 12.16
C GLN A 135 -1.60 3.39 11.65
N ASN A 136 -2.44 3.92 12.53
CA ASN A 136 -3.80 4.34 12.18
C ASN A 136 -3.88 5.78 11.65
N ARG A 137 -2.76 6.51 11.55
CA ARG A 137 -2.73 7.91 11.16
C ARG A 137 -1.98 8.12 9.86
N ARG A 138 -2.59 8.89 8.95
CA ARG A 138 -1.96 9.34 7.71
C ARG A 138 -1.11 10.59 7.89
N ILE A 139 -1.50 11.46 8.81
CA ILE A 139 -0.77 12.68 9.18
C ILE A 139 -0.44 12.58 10.66
N LEU A 140 0.84 12.79 10.98
CA LEU A 140 1.32 12.72 12.36
C LEU A 140 1.23 14.09 13.03
N ASP A 141 0.08 14.33 13.67
CA ASP A 141 -0.02 15.42 14.63
C ASP A 141 0.68 15.03 15.95
N LYS A 142 1.92 15.51 16.08
CA LYS A 142 2.77 15.26 17.25
C LYS A 142 2.17 15.83 18.54
N ASN A 143 1.35 16.91 18.47
CA ASN A 143 0.69 17.46 19.65
C ASN A 143 -0.42 16.53 20.14
N SER A 144 -1.27 16.09 19.21
CA SER A 144 -2.32 15.10 19.50
C SER A 144 -1.74 13.80 20.07
N ILE A 145 -0.65 13.28 19.50
CA ILE A 145 0.01 12.06 20.00
C ILE A 145 0.60 12.29 21.39
N ALA A 146 1.29 13.41 21.60
CA ALA A 146 1.87 13.79 22.89
C ALA A 146 0.81 13.87 23.99
N HIS A 147 -0.32 14.52 23.70
CA HIS A 147 -1.46 14.57 24.62
C HIS A 147 -2.04 13.18 24.89
N GLN A 148 -2.19 12.32 23.87
CA GLN A 148 -2.76 10.99 24.04
C GLN A 148 -1.89 10.04 24.86
N ILE A 149 -0.56 10.10 24.69
CA ILE A 149 0.39 9.29 25.44
C ILE A 149 0.67 9.89 26.83
N GLY A 150 0.41 11.18 27.03
CA GLY A 150 0.76 11.90 28.26
C GLY A 150 2.25 12.27 28.32
N ARG A 151 2.88 12.60 27.19
CA ARG A 151 4.31 12.96 27.07
C ARG A 151 4.46 14.36 26.48
N LYS A 152 5.63 14.98 26.64
CA LYS A 152 5.94 16.24 25.94
C LYS A 152 6.11 16.00 24.43
N LYS A 153 5.64 16.94 23.60
CA LYS A 153 5.81 16.92 22.13
C LYS A 153 7.24 16.61 21.69
N ASN A 154 8.23 17.25 22.31
CA ASN A 154 9.64 17.05 21.96
C ASN A 154 10.14 15.65 22.33
N SER A 155 9.64 15.07 23.42
CA SER A 155 9.93 13.68 23.81
C SER A 155 9.38 12.70 22.79
N VAL A 156 8.13 12.89 22.34
CA VAL A 156 7.52 12.08 21.27
C VAL A 156 8.30 12.21 19.97
N ALA A 157 8.67 13.44 19.59
CA ALA A 157 9.46 13.67 18.39
C ALA A 157 10.81 12.96 18.44
N ALA A 158 11.51 13.05 19.57
CA ALA A 158 12.79 12.37 19.79
C ALA A 158 12.64 10.84 19.74
N ARG A 159 11.62 10.27 20.39
CA ARG A 159 11.39 8.81 20.37
C ARG A 159 11.04 8.32 18.97
N LEU A 160 10.16 9.02 18.25
CA LEU A 160 9.84 8.68 16.87
C LEU A 160 11.08 8.69 15.97
N SER A 161 11.99 9.65 16.15
CA SER A 161 13.27 9.67 15.42
C SER A 161 14.20 8.52 15.82
N ALA A 162 14.25 8.17 17.11
CA ALA A 162 15.04 7.04 17.60
C ALA A 162 14.52 5.71 17.03
N MET A 163 13.21 5.47 17.13
CA MET A 163 12.56 4.32 16.52
C MET A 163 12.80 4.31 15.00
N ALA A 164 12.67 5.45 14.30
CA ALA A 164 12.96 5.51 12.87
C ALA A 164 14.39 5.07 12.52
N LYS A 165 15.36 5.35 13.38
CA LYS A 165 16.75 4.89 13.22
C LYS A 165 16.87 3.39 13.48
N GLU A 166 16.21 2.90 14.52
CA GLU A 166 16.16 1.46 14.88
C GLU A 166 15.50 0.63 13.76
N TYR A 167 14.40 1.11 13.17
CA TYR A 167 13.67 0.43 12.08
C TYR A 167 14.24 0.73 10.68
N GLY A 168 14.88 1.88 10.49
CA GLY A 168 15.39 2.35 9.20
C GLY A 168 16.80 1.86 8.87
N THR A 169 17.50 1.24 9.81
CA THR A 169 18.78 0.55 9.60
C THR A 169 18.52 -0.86 9.10
N SER A 170 17.85 -0.97 7.95
CA SER A 170 17.95 -2.21 7.19
C SER A 170 19.35 -2.23 6.61
N ASP A 171 20.21 -3.16 7.03
CA ASP A 171 21.57 -3.39 6.53
C ASP A 171 21.59 -3.84 5.05
N VAL A 172 20.57 -3.48 4.27
CA VAL A 172 20.47 -3.79 2.86
C VAL A 172 21.45 -2.90 2.12
N VAL A 173 22.60 -3.47 1.83
CA VAL A 173 23.60 -2.89 0.97
C VAL A 173 22.99 -2.69 -0.42
N PRO A 174 22.94 -1.44 -0.93
CA PRO A 174 22.49 -1.17 -2.28
C PRO A 174 23.35 -1.92 -3.31
N PHE A 175 22.80 -2.17 -4.51
CA PHE A 175 23.64 -2.68 -5.60
C PHE A 175 24.73 -1.66 -5.92
N SER A 176 25.99 -2.11 -6.01
CA SER A 176 27.09 -1.24 -6.44
C SER A 176 26.96 -0.93 -7.93
N GLU A 177 27.50 0.21 -8.36
CA GLU A 177 27.44 0.60 -9.77
C GLU A 177 28.24 -0.38 -10.64
N GLU A 178 29.39 -0.86 -10.15
CA GLU A 178 30.23 -1.83 -10.86
C GLU A 178 29.51 -3.16 -11.09
N PHE A 179 28.72 -3.62 -10.11
CA PHE A 179 27.90 -4.81 -10.26
C PHE A 179 26.82 -4.61 -11.33
N LEU A 180 26.13 -3.46 -11.31
CA LEU A 180 25.05 -3.18 -12.25
C LEU A 180 25.54 -2.99 -13.70
N ASP A 181 26.77 -2.54 -13.89
CA ASP A 181 27.39 -2.34 -15.21
C ASP A 181 28.10 -3.57 -15.78
N SER A 182 28.19 -4.65 -15.00
CA SER A 182 28.78 -5.91 -15.46
C SER A 182 27.85 -6.66 -16.42
N ASP A 183 28.39 -7.66 -17.12
CA ASP A 183 27.57 -8.59 -17.89
C ASP A 183 26.82 -9.55 -16.96
N LEU A 184 25.60 -9.93 -17.33
CA LEU A 184 24.83 -10.93 -16.58
C LEU A 184 25.53 -12.28 -16.58
N GLY A 185 25.70 -12.85 -15.39
CA GLY A 185 26.14 -14.23 -15.22
C GLY A 185 25.12 -15.23 -15.77
N HIS A 186 25.57 -16.47 -16.03
CA HIS A 186 24.70 -17.55 -16.52
C HIS A 186 23.54 -17.83 -15.54
N GLU A 187 23.81 -17.84 -14.24
CA GLU A 187 22.79 -18.07 -13.20
C GLU A 187 21.74 -16.95 -13.19
N GLU A 188 22.15 -15.68 -13.30
CA GLU A 188 21.21 -14.56 -13.34
C GLU A 188 20.29 -14.63 -14.57
N ARG A 189 20.82 -15.01 -15.73
CA ARG A 189 20.01 -15.21 -16.95
C ARG A 189 18.97 -16.31 -16.76
N ALA A 190 19.38 -17.46 -16.20
CA ALA A 190 18.46 -18.56 -15.92
C ALA A 190 17.36 -18.15 -14.92
N VAL A 191 17.72 -17.40 -13.86
CA VAL A 191 16.74 -16.88 -12.89
C VAL A 191 15.76 -15.90 -13.52
N LEU A 192 16.24 -15.00 -14.39
CA LEU A 192 15.38 -14.06 -15.12
C LEU A 192 14.38 -14.78 -16.01
N GLU A 193 14.86 -15.73 -16.81
CA GLU A 193 14.03 -16.51 -17.71
C GLU A 193 12.96 -17.28 -16.94
N GLN A 194 13.37 -18.02 -15.90
CA GLN A 194 12.44 -18.78 -15.05
C GLN A 194 11.37 -17.88 -14.42
N ARG A 195 11.76 -16.72 -13.86
CA ARG A 195 10.82 -15.78 -13.25
C ARG A 195 9.87 -15.17 -14.28
N MET A 196 10.37 -14.81 -15.45
CA MET A 196 9.55 -14.26 -16.53
C MET A 196 8.52 -15.29 -17.00
N CYS A 197 8.95 -16.51 -17.30
CA CYS A 197 8.07 -17.60 -17.73
C CYS A 197 6.99 -17.88 -16.69
N ARG A 198 7.35 -17.99 -15.40
CA ARG A 198 6.38 -18.19 -14.32
C ARG A 198 5.32 -17.08 -14.24
N ILE A 199 5.74 -15.82 -14.42
CA ILE A 199 4.79 -14.68 -14.40
C ILE A 199 3.88 -14.71 -15.63
N ILE A 200 4.43 -15.02 -16.80
CA ILE A 200 3.66 -15.15 -18.04
C ILE A 200 2.61 -16.27 -17.92
N GLU A 201 3.01 -17.46 -17.45
CA GLU A 201 2.10 -18.58 -17.20
C GLU A 201 0.97 -18.19 -16.23
N GLY A 202 1.34 -17.54 -15.12
CA GLY A 202 0.36 -17.07 -14.16
C GLY A 202 -0.60 -16.01 -14.74
N LEU A 203 -0.11 -15.11 -15.60
CA LEU A 203 -0.95 -14.14 -16.32
C LEU A 203 -1.94 -14.80 -17.26
N LEU A 204 -1.52 -15.83 -18.00
CA LEU A 204 -2.38 -16.60 -18.92
C LEU A 204 -3.56 -17.28 -18.21
N GLY A 205 -3.42 -17.58 -16.92
CA GLY A 205 -4.48 -18.18 -16.10
C GLY A 205 -5.45 -17.17 -15.46
N GLN A 206 -5.31 -15.86 -15.69
CA GLN A 206 -6.16 -14.82 -15.09
C GLN A 206 -7.09 -14.15 -16.10
N GLY A 207 -8.10 -13.43 -15.58
CA GLY A 207 -9.04 -12.68 -16.40
C GLY A 207 -8.36 -11.61 -17.27
N MET A 208 -8.49 -11.76 -18.59
CA MET A 208 -8.06 -10.77 -19.59
C MET A 208 -9.14 -10.61 -20.65
N THR A 209 -8.95 -9.68 -21.59
CA THR A 209 -9.87 -9.53 -22.72
C THR A 209 -9.57 -10.54 -23.83
N ARG A 210 -10.55 -10.81 -24.70
CA ARG A 210 -10.37 -11.71 -25.85
C ARG A 210 -9.24 -11.27 -26.77
N GLN A 211 -9.06 -9.96 -26.97
CA GLN A 211 -7.94 -9.43 -27.75
C GLN A 211 -6.60 -9.90 -27.18
N TRP A 212 -6.46 -9.89 -25.84
CA TRP A 212 -5.24 -10.36 -25.19
C TRP A 212 -5.10 -11.88 -25.23
N GLU A 213 -6.19 -12.64 -25.13
CA GLU A 213 -6.16 -14.10 -25.33
C GLU A 213 -5.58 -14.44 -26.71
N ASP A 214 -6.08 -13.79 -27.77
CA ASP A 214 -5.63 -14.00 -29.15
C ASP A 214 -4.16 -13.60 -29.35
N VAL A 215 -3.77 -12.43 -28.83
CA VAL A 215 -2.39 -11.92 -28.92
C VAL A 215 -1.42 -12.86 -28.19
N LEU A 216 -1.76 -13.29 -26.98
CA LEU A 216 -0.87 -14.11 -26.18
C LEU A 216 -0.81 -15.55 -26.66
N ALA A 217 -1.86 -16.07 -27.30
CA ALA A 217 -1.86 -17.39 -27.95
C ALA A 217 -0.91 -17.48 -29.16
N ALA A 218 -0.47 -16.34 -29.73
CA ALA A 218 0.40 -16.32 -30.91
C ALA A 218 1.83 -16.83 -30.67
N LYS A 219 2.28 -16.93 -29.42
CA LYS A 219 3.63 -17.36 -29.05
C LYS A 219 3.59 -18.23 -27.81
N SER A 220 4.56 -19.15 -27.68
CA SER A 220 4.73 -19.87 -26.42
C SER A 220 5.19 -18.92 -25.31
N VAL A 221 5.02 -19.33 -24.05
CA VAL A 221 5.56 -18.63 -22.86
C VAL A 221 7.05 -18.33 -23.04
N GLN A 222 7.81 -19.32 -23.52
CA GLN A 222 9.24 -19.24 -23.73
C GLN A 222 9.61 -18.22 -24.82
N ASP A 223 8.88 -18.22 -25.94
CA ASP A 223 9.10 -17.27 -27.03
C ASP A 223 8.78 -15.85 -26.61
N TRP A 224 7.77 -15.65 -25.75
CA TRP A 224 7.50 -14.35 -25.15
C TRP A 224 8.66 -13.88 -24.27
N ALA A 225 9.21 -14.76 -23.43
CA ALA A 225 10.35 -14.41 -22.59
C ALA A 225 11.59 -14.05 -23.44
N LEU A 226 11.88 -14.84 -24.46
CA LEU A 226 12.98 -14.59 -25.42
C LEU A 226 12.79 -13.29 -26.21
N ALA A 227 11.55 -12.89 -26.50
CA ALA A 227 11.28 -11.62 -27.17
C ALA A 227 11.40 -10.41 -26.25
N LEU A 228 11.07 -10.55 -24.96
CA LEU A 228 11.03 -9.45 -24.00
C LEU A 228 12.36 -9.19 -23.30
N LEU A 229 13.06 -10.23 -22.85
CA LEU A 229 14.31 -10.09 -22.09
C LEU A 229 15.37 -9.26 -22.81
N PRO A 230 15.62 -9.40 -24.12
CA PRO A 230 16.60 -8.56 -24.82
C PRO A 230 16.33 -7.05 -24.73
N LEU A 231 15.07 -6.65 -24.54
CA LEU A 231 14.63 -5.25 -24.48
C LEU A 231 14.78 -4.62 -23.09
N VAL A 232 15.09 -5.42 -22.07
CA VAL A 232 15.29 -4.96 -20.68
C VAL A 232 16.74 -4.49 -20.52
N PRO A 233 16.99 -3.26 -20.01
CA PRO A 233 18.35 -2.77 -19.77
C PRO A 233 19.14 -3.67 -18.80
N ILE A 234 20.46 -3.78 -18.99
CA ILE A 234 21.32 -4.68 -18.21
C ILE A 234 21.23 -4.45 -16.70
N ARG A 235 21.31 -3.18 -16.26
CA ARG A 235 21.16 -2.81 -14.84
C ARG A 235 19.82 -3.27 -14.25
N VAL A 236 18.74 -3.18 -15.04
CA VAL A 236 17.41 -3.62 -14.61
C VAL A 236 17.38 -5.15 -14.49
N LYS A 237 18.02 -5.87 -15.41
CA LYS A 237 18.13 -7.33 -15.35
C LYS A 237 18.84 -7.81 -14.07
N HIS A 238 19.95 -7.21 -13.67
CA HIS A 238 20.60 -7.53 -12.38
C HIS A 238 19.65 -7.37 -11.19
N VAL A 239 18.91 -6.27 -11.15
CA VAL A 239 17.91 -6.01 -10.10
C VAL A 239 16.80 -7.07 -10.11
N LEU A 240 16.29 -7.44 -11.28
CA LEU A 240 15.23 -8.45 -11.41
C LEU A 240 15.70 -9.88 -11.14
N ALA A 241 16.98 -10.18 -11.36
CA ALA A 241 17.60 -11.47 -11.07
C ALA A 241 17.91 -11.65 -9.58
N ALA A 242 18.08 -10.53 -8.85
CA ALA A 242 18.51 -10.54 -7.46
C ALA A 242 17.59 -11.38 -6.53
N PRO A 243 18.15 -12.01 -5.49
CA PRO A 243 17.39 -12.78 -4.51
C PRO A 243 16.51 -11.92 -3.60
N ARG A 244 16.86 -10.63 -3.44
CA ARG A 244 16.10 -9.64 -2.66
C ARG A 244 15.35 -8.68 -3.58
N ALA A 245 14.25 -8.13 -3.09
CA ALA A 245 13.54 -7.06 -3.78
C ALA A 245 14.40 -5.77 -3.85
N PRO A 246 14.20 -4.92 -4.87
CA PRO A 246 14.83 -3.62 -4.95
C PRO A 246 14.37 -2.68 -3.84
N THR A 247 15.29 -1.94 -3.26
CA THR A 247 15.01 -0.84 -2.34
C THR A 247 14.79 0.46 -3.09
N ALA A 248 14.28 1.48 -2.41
CA ALA A 248 14.19 2.83 -2.97
C ALA A 248 15.54 3.41 -3.41
N MET A 249 16.65 2.96 -2.80
CA MET A 249 17.99 3.37 -3.19
C MET A 249 18.43 2.66 -4.48
N ASP A 250 18.17 1.36 -4.60
CA ASP A 250 18.45 0.60 -5.82
C ASP A 250 17.73 1.22 -7.03
N TRP A 251 16.49 1.66 -6.85
CA TRP A 251 15.75 2.39 -7.88
C TRP A 251 16.41 3.71 -8.29
N GLY A 252 17.09 4.39 -7.35
CA GLY A 252 17.82 5.63 -7.61
C GLY A 252 19.05 5.44 -8.50
N ASN A 253 19.61 4.23 -8.53
CA ASN A 253 20.80 3.88 -9.34
C ASN A 253 20.44 3.46 -10.78
N LEU A 254 19.14 3.34 -11.08
CA LEU A 254 18.65 3.00 -12.41
C LEU A 254 18.31 4.26 -13.21
N ALA A 255 18.72 4.26 -14.48
CA ALA A 255 18.59 5.43 -15.34
C ALA A 255 17.20 5.53 -16.00
N TRP A 256 16.77 6.76 -16.20
CA TRP A 256 15.71 7.10 -17.14
C TRP A 256 16.30 7.32 -18.53
N GLN A 257 15.77 6.64 -19.54
CA GLN A 257 16.11 6.89 -20.94
C GLN A 257 15.21 8.01 -21.50
N ASP A 258 15.80 9.14 -21.87
CA ASP A 258 15.06 10.25 -22.49
C ASP A 258 14.90 10.00 -24.00
N THR A 259 13.99 9.08 -24.34
CA THR A 259 13.70 8.65 -25.71
C THR A 259 12.22 8.76 -26.07
N THR A 260 11.94 8.95 -27.36
CA THR A 260 10.61 8.85 -27.97
C THR A 260 10.19 7.42 -28.27
N SER A 261 11.06 6.43 -28.03
CA SER A 261 10.72 5.00 -28.10
C SER A 261 9.59 4.66 -27.13
N MET A 262 8.79 3.66 -27.50
CA MET A 262 7.81 3.11 -26.58
C MET A 262 8.51 2.36 -25.45
N GLY A 263 7.84 2.12 -24.33
CA GLY A 263 8.48 1.37 -23.26
C GLY A 263 7.65 1.24 -22.00
N VAL A 264 8.23 0.53 -21.03
CA VAL A 264 7.70 0.36 -19.67
C VAL A 264 8.58 1.14 -18.72
N TYR A 265 7.97 1.81 -17.75
CA TYR A 265 8.68 2.55 -16.71
C TYR A 265 8.14 2.25 -15.32
N ALA A 266 9.00 2.44 -14.33
CA ALA A 266 8.62 2.59 -12.94
C ALA A 266 8.63 4.07 -12.55
N TRP A 267 7.72 4.45 -11.65
CA TRP A 267 7.69 5.74 -10.98
C TRP A 267 7.68 5.54 -9.47
N ILE A 268 8.76 5.97 -8.80
CA ILE A 268 8.95 5.75 -7.36
C ILE A 268 8.48 6.97 -6.59
N LEU A 269 7.34 6.84 -5.92
CA LEU A 269 6.66 7.93 -5.24
C LEU A 269 6.96 7.88 -3.74
N LYS A 270 7.27 9.03 -3.16
CA LYS A 270 7.49 9.18 -1.71
C LYS A 270 6.25 9.76 -1.04
N PRO A 271 5.92 9.38 0.20
CA PRO A 271 4.94 10.11 0.99
C PRO A 271 5.31 11.61 1.08
N ARG A 272 4.33 12.51 0.97
CA ARG A 272 4.55 13.96 1.17
C ARG A 272 4.94 14.29 2.60
N TYR A 273 4.44 13.51 3.53
CA TYR A 273 4.72 13.64 4.95
C TYR A 273 5.57 12.45 5.36
N VAL A 274 6.79 12.71 5.82
CA VAL A 274 7.69 11.66 6.30
C VAL A 274 7.06 11.08 7.57
N HIS A 275 6.59 9.84 7.45
CA HIS A 275 6.20 9.06 8.59
C HIS A 275 7.45 8.31 9.08
N PRO A 276 7.99 8.64 10.27
CA PRO A 276 9.26 8.13 10.78
C PRO A 276 9.28 6.59 10.84
N LEU A 277 8.13 5.96 10.99
CA LEU A 277 7.98 4.50 11.08
C LEU A 277 7.31 3.86 9.86
N ARG A 278 7.14 4.62 8.77
CA ARG A 278 6.68 4.12 7.48
C ARG A 278 7.54 4.73 6.39
N LEU A 279 8.70 4.12 6.18
CA LEU A 279 9.58 4.40 5.04
C LEU A 279 9.06 3.72 3.77
N GLU A 280 7.73 3.69 3.60
CA GLU A 280 7.10 3.03 2.49
C GLU A 280 7.14 3.97 1.29
N ASN A 281 8.05 3.67 0.38
CA ASN A 281 7.98 4.21 -0.97
C ASN A 281 6.83 3.50 -1.70
N PHE A 282 6.36 4.09 -2.80
CA PHE A 282 5.34 3.48 -3.63
C PHE A 282 5.90 3.30 -5.03
N VAL A 283 5.73 2.13 -5.61
CA VAL A 283 6.07 1.87 -7.00
C VAL A 283 4.79 1.87 -7.84
N TYR A 284 4.81 2.67 -8.90
CA TYR A 284 3.85 2.60 -9.98
C TYR A 284 4.54 2.11 -11.24
N ILE A 285 3.95 1.13 -11.92
CA ILE A 285 4.41 0.66 -13.22
C ILE A 285 3.45 1.19 -14.26
N GLY A 286 3.99 1.71 -15.36
CA GLY A 286 3.20 2.21 -16.46
C GLY A 286 3.86 1.97 -17.81
N SER A 287 3.05 2.02 -18.86
CA SER A 287 3.53 1.99 -20.25
C SER A 287 3.49 3.35 -20.94
N ALA A 288 4.37 3.51 -21.92
CA ALA A 288 4.47 4.65 -22.82
C ALA A 288 4.30 4.17 -24.27
N THR A 289 3.06 4.08 -24.72
CA THR A 289 2.67 3.41 -25.98
C THR A 289 2.38 4.37 -27.14
N LYS A 290 2.45 5.69 -26.90
CA LYS A 290 2.18 6.69 -27.94
C LYS A 290 3.40 6.83 -28.85
N TYR A 291 3.26 6.44 -30.11
CA TYR A 291 4.30 6.58 -31.13
C TYR A 291 4.78 8.04 -31.27
N GLY A 292 6.09 8.23 -31.46
CA GLY A 292 6.74 9.54 -31.53
C GLY A 292 6.77 10.34 -30.23
N TRP A 293 6.14 9.86 -29.16
CA TRP A 293 6.09 10.53 -27.85
C TRP A 293 6.78 9.71 -26.78
N GLY A 294 6.49 8.40 -26.75
CA GLY A 294 7.22 7.41 -25.97
C GLY A 294 7.41 7.76 -24.50
N LEU A 295 8.55 7.29 -23.98
CA LEU A 295 8.94 7.49 -22.59
C LEU A 295 9.02 8.98 -22.25
N THR A 296 9.76 9.80 -23.01
CA THR A 296 9.93 11.24 -22.76
C THR A 296 8.60 11.97 -22.59
N GLY A 297 7.68 11.73 -23.53
CA GLY A 297 6.34 12.27 -23.51
C GLY A 297 5.57 11.86 -22.25
N ARG A 298 5.61 10.58 -21.91
CA ARG A 298 4.92 10.07 -20.72
C ARG A 298 5.45 10.68 -19.42
N ARG A 299 6.76 10.85 -19.27
CA ARG A 299 7.36 11.56 -18.12
C ARG A 299 6.86 13.00 -18.04
N LEU A 300 6.80 13.70 -19.17
CA LEU A 300 6.28 15.07 -19.25
C LEU A 300 4.80 15.15 -18.87
N GLN A 301 3.98 14.19 -19.30
CA GLN A 301 2.58 14.07 -18.93
C GLN A 301 2.39 13.99 -17.41
N HIS A 302 3.18 13.12 -16.76
CA HIS A 302 3.14 12.93 -15.31
C HIS A 302 3.67 14.13 -14.54
N ARG A 303 4.63 14.89 -15.09
CA ARG A 303 5.13 16.12 -14.44
C ARG A 303 4.14 17.28 -14.55
N ARG A 304 3.56 17.50 -15.74
CA ARG A 304 2.62 18.61 -15.98
C ARG A 304 1.31 18.47 -15.22
N GLY A 305 0.85 17.23 -15.03
CA GLY A 305 -0.38 16.95 -14.29
C GLY A 305 -1.67 17.52 -14.88
N LYS A 306 -1.64 17.96 -16.14
CA LYS A 306 -2.79 18.51 -16.87
C LYS A 306 -3.73 17.41 -17.42
N GLU A 307 -4.84 17.85 -17.99
CA GLU A 307 -5.84 17.06 -18.71
C GLU A 307 -5.18 16.04 -19.66
N GLY A 308 -5.69 14.81 -19.64
CA GLY A 308 -5.15 13.66 -20.38
C GLY A 308 -4.30 12.71 -19.53
N SER A 309 -3.80 13.13 -18.37
CA SER A 309 -3.23 12.18 -17.38
C SER A 309 -4.35 11.39 -16.69
N ASN A 310 -4.08 10.11 -16.39
CA ASN A 310 -5.08 9.20 -15.82
C ASN A 310 -5.61 9.78 -14.48
N PHE A 311 -6.82 10.35 -14.51
CA PHE A 311 -7.47 11.01 -13.36
C PHE A 311 -7.52 10.09 -12.14
N LEU A 312 -7.70 8.78 -12.36
CA LEU A 312 -7.71 7.79 -11.30
C LEU A 312 -6.35 7.64 -10.63
N LEU A 313 -5.26 7.61 -11.41
CA LEU A 313 -3.90 7.57 -10.87
C LEU A 313 -3.58 8.85 -10.09
N GLN A 314 -3.91 10.02 -10.64
CA GLN A 314 -3.71 11.28 -9.92
C GLN A 314 -4.49 11.33 -8.60
N SER A 315 -5.76 10.94 -8.64
CA SER A 315 -6.62 10.86 -7.47
C SER A 315 -6.06 9.88 -6.44
N ARG A 316 -5.47 8.76 -6.87
CA ARG A 316 -4.79 7.82 -5.98
C ARG A 316 -3.52 8.40 -5.38
N ILE A 317 -2.64 9.01 -6.17
CA ILE A 317 -1.42 9.68 -5.67
C ILE A 317 -1.80 10.72 -4.62
N LYS A 318 -2.79 11.57 -4.91
CA LYS A 318 -3.30 12.58 -3.97
C LYS A 318 -3.98 11.93 -2.75
N GLY A 319 -4.80 10.92 -2.97
CA GLY A 319 -5.56 10.18 -1.96
C GLY A 319 -4.68 9.35 -1.02
N SER A 320 -3.50 8.92 -1.47
CA SER A 320 -2.46 8.26 -0.66
C SER A 320 -1.46 9.25 -0.07
N GLY A 321 -1.48 10.52 -0.49
CA GLY A 321 -0.65 11.58 0.10
C GLY A 321 0.77 11.52 -0.41
N LEU A 322 0.94 11.10 -1.65
CA LEU A 322 2.23 10.88 -2.29
C LEU A 322 2.68 12.15 -3.03
N SER A 323 3.99 12.36 -3.03
CA SER A 323 4.68 13.39 -3.79
C SER A 323 4.93 12.90 -5.20
N ARG A 324 4.67 13.76 -6.19
CA ARG A 324 4.94 13.49 -7.61
C ARG A 324 6.41 13.69 -7.98
N ALA A 325 7.24 14.20 -7.08
CA ALA A 325 8.65 14.49 -7.33
C ALA A 325 9.56 13.24 -7.36
N GLY A 326 8.96 12.06 -7.49
CA GLY A 326 9.65 10.79 -7.52
C GLY A 326 10.47 10.54 -8.80
N PRO A 327 11.56 9.75 -8.73
CA PRO A 327 12.32 9.38 -9.91
C PRO A 327 11.51 8.45 -10.83
N PHE A 328 11.77 8.58 -12.12
CA PHE A 328 11.29 7.66 -13.14
C PHE A 328 12.45 6.76 -13.56
N VAL A 329 12.16 5.50 -13.83
CA VAL A 329 13.15 4.50 -14.25
C VAL A 329 12.62 3.79 -15.49
N THR A 330 13.47 3.60 -16.51
CA THR A 330 13.11 2.80 -17.68
C THR A 330 13.31 1.31 -17.38
N LEU A 331 12.26 0.51 -17.53
CA LEU A 331 12.31 -0.95 -17.32
C LEU A 331 12.48 -1.71 -18.64
N LEU A 332 11.90 -1.18 -19.71
CA LEU A 332 12.00 -1.73 -21.05
C LEU A 332 11.82 -0.61 -22.07
N SER A 333 12.56 -0.65 -23.17
CA SER A 333 12.39 0.26 -24.30
C SER A 333 12.24 -0.54 -25.59
N LYS A 334 11.30 -0.11 -26.44
CA LYS A 334 11.01 -0.71 -27.74
C LYS A 334 10.75 0.39 -28.76
N GLU A 335 11.62 0.45 -29.77
CA GLU A 335 11.36 1.22 -30.97
C GLU A 335 10.42 0.43 -31.89
N ALA A 336 9.48 1.13 -32.53
CA ALA A 336 8.65 0.52 -33.56
C ALA A 336 9.50 0.35 -34.82
N MET A 337 9.31 -0.77 -35.54
CA MET A 337 10.12 -1.07 -36.73
C MET A 337 9.89 -0.05 -37.85
N SER A 338 8.68 0.50 -37.93
CA SER A 338 8.30 1.54 -38.86
C SER A 338 7.18 2.42 -38.24
N PRO A 339 6.87 3.58 -38.85
CA PRO A 339 5.69 4.37 -38.50
C PRO A 339 4.36 3.72 -38.92
N GLU A 340 4.38 2.59 -39.62
CA GLU A 340 3.16 1.93 -40.09
C GLU A 340 2.28 1.47 -38.92
N SER A 341 0.97 1.56 -39.11
CA SER A 341 -0.02 1.26 -38.07
C SER A 341 0.18 -0.12 -37.44
N LYS A 342 0.50 -1.13 -38.27
CA LYS A 342 0.70 -2.51 -37.83
C LYS A 342 1.90 -2.67 -36.90
N ASP A 343 3.06 -2.14 -37.29
CA ASP A 343 4.29 -2.22 -36.48
C ASP A 343 4.17 -1.44 -35.17
N VAL A 344 3.49 -0.29 -35.22
CA VAL A 344 3.15 0.50 -34.04
C VAL A 344 2.24 -0.30 -33.10
N VAL A 345 1.22 -0.97 -33.63
CA VAL A 345 0.30 -1.81 -32.83
C VAL A 345 1.02 -3.01 -32.23
N GLU A 346 1.90 -3.68 -32.97
CA GLU A 346 2.70 -4.79 -32.46
C GLU A 346 3.62 -4.35 -31.31
N ALA A 347 4.31 -3.21 -31.47
CA ALA A 347 5.12 -2.62 -30.41
C ALA A 347 4.28 -2.28 -29.17
N ARG A 348 3.03 -1.81 -29.35
CA ARG A 348 2.11 -1.55 -28.24
C ARG A 348 1.72 -2.82 -27.50
N TYR A 349 1.40 -3.91 -28.20
CA TYR A 349 1.08 -5.18 -27.56
C TYR A 349 2.22 -5.67 -26.69
N LEU A 350 3.44 -5.66 -27.25
CA LEU A 350 4.63 -6.06 -26.50
C LEU A 350 4.83 -5.19 -25.25
N VAL A 351 4.70 -3.87 -25.38
CA VAL A 351 4.93 -2.93 -24.27
C VAL A 351 3.86 -3.05 -23.17
N VAL A 352 2.58 -3.23 -23.51
CA VAL A 352 1.52 -3.39 -22.49
C VAL A 352 1.61 -4.76 -21.83
N PHE A 353 1.99 -5.80 -22.58
CA PHE A 353 2.24 -7.11 -21.98
C PHE A 353 3.43 -7.07 -21.01
N ALA A 354 4.52 -6.41 -21.39
CA ALA A 354 5.63 -6.14 -20.49
C ALA A 354 5.19 -5.34 -19.26
N GLU A 355 4.32 -4.34 -19.39
CA GLU A 355 3.76 -3.59 -18.25
C GLU A 355 3.08 -4.53 -17.24
N ALA A 356 2.31 -5.52 -17.71
CA ALA A 356 1.65 -6.49 -16.86
C ALA A 356 2.67 -7.37 -16.11
N ILE A 357 3.69 -7.88 -16.82
CA ILE A 357 4.77 -8.67 -16.24
C ILE A 357 5.52 -7.87 -15.16
N PHE A 358 5.95 -6.65 -15.48
CA PHE A 358 6.68 -5.79 -14.53
C PHE A 358 5.82 -5.35 -13.34
N THR A 359 4.51 -5.16 -13.55
CA THR A 359 3.58 -4.87 -12.46
C THR A 359 3.55 -5.99 -11.43
N ILE A 360 3.61 -7.24 -11.88
CA ILE A 360 3.63 -8.43 -11.00
C ILE A 360 5.02 -8.64 -10.41
N TRP A 361 6.06 -8.66 -11.26
CA TRP A 361 7.43 -8.92 -10.86
C TRP A 361 7.88 -7.97 -9.75
N LEU A 362 7.50 -6.69 -9.87
CA LEU A 362 7.87 -5.66 -8.93
C LEU A 362 6.86 -5.51 -7.78
N GLY A 363 5.90 -6.42 -7.60
CA GLY A 363 4.92 -6.33 -6.51
C GLY A 363 4.11 -5.04 -6.54
N ALA A 364 3.90 -4.47 -7.72
CA ALA A 364 3.34 -3.13 -7.89
C ALA A 364 1.79 -3.08 -7.79
N LEU A 365 1.13 -4.23 -7.58
CA LEU A 365 -0.31 -4.28 -7.33
C LEU A 365 -0.66 -3.85 -5.91
N THR A 366 -1.68 -3.00 -5.77
CA THR A 366 -2.21 -2.57 -4.47
C THR A 366 -2.84 -3.73 -3.72
N GLY A 367 -2.56 -3.87 -2.42
CA GLY A 367 -3.10 -4.93 -1.56
C GLY A 367 -4.52 -4.73 -1.01
N GLY A 368 -5.33 -3.85 -1.60
CA GLY A 368 -6.62 -3.46 -1.03
C GLY A 368 -7.80 -4.39 -1.35
N ASN A 369 -8.82 -4.37 -0.47
CA ASN A 369 -10.10 -5.08 -0.57
C ASN A 369 -10.96 -4.56 -1.73
N SER A 370 -10.83 -5.14 -2.90
CA SER A 370 -11.74 -4.90 -4.03
C SER A 370 -12.48 -6.18 -4.42
N ALA A 371 -13.53 -6.03 -5.22
CA ALA A 371 -14.26 -7.14 -5.85
C ALA A 371 -13.36 -8.20 -6.55
N ASN A 372 -12.18 -7.82 -7.05
CA ASN A 372 -11.21 -8.74 -7.65
C ASN A 372 -10.09 -9.13 -6.67
N SER A 373 -10.42 -9.39 -5.40
CA SER A 373 -9.41 -9.68 -4.37
C SER A 373 -8.65 -10.97 -4.66
N GLU A 374 -9.32 -11.99 -5.18
CA GLU A 374 -8.71 -13.30 -5.47
C GLU A 374 -7.73 -13.25 -6.64
N GLU A 375 -8.16 -12.71 -7.79
CA GLU A 375 -7.29 -12.49 -8.97
C GLU A 375 -6.03 -11.70 -8.58
N ARG A 376 -6.18 -10.60 -7.85
CA ARG A 376 -5.03 -9.81 -7.39
C ARG A 376 -4.17 -10.54 -6.38
N PHE A 377 -4.76 -11.33 -5.48
CA PHE A 377 -4.00 -12.13 -4.54
C PHE A 377 -3.13 -13.14 -5.28
N HIS A 378 -3.72 -13.84 -6.26
CA HIS A 378 -3.00 -14.75 -7.15
C HIS A 378 -1.87 -14.02 -7.89
N LEU A 379 -2.16 -12.92 -8.58
CA LEU A 379 -1.13 -12.16 -9.29
C LEU A 379 -0.02 -11.64 -8.37
N ARG A 380 -0.35 -11.21 -7.14
CA ARG A 380 0.67 -10.78 -6.15
C ARG A 380 1.55 -11.94 -5.69
N SER A 381 1.00 -13.16 -5.60
CA SER A 381 1.75 -14.37 -5.23
C SER A 381 2.75 -14.83 -6.31
N LEU A 382 2.64 -14.30 -7.53
CA LEU A 382 3.60 -14.54 -8.61
C LEU A 382 4.84 -13.64 -8.49
N CYS A 383 4.80 -12.61 -7.64
CA CYS A 383 5.98 -11.80 -7.32
C CYS A 383 7.08 -12.73 -6.77
N PRO A 384 8.32 -12.66 -7.29
CA PRO A 384 9.41 -13.54 -6.85
C PRO A 384 9.89 -13.25 -5.42
N TRP A 385 9.45 -12.15 -4.83
CA TRP A 385 9.79 -11.74 -3.47
C TRP A 385 8.56 -11.71 -2.59
N ASP A 386 8.76 -11.87 -1.27
CA ASP A 386 7.71 -11.65 -0.30
C ASP A 386 7.25 -10.18 -0.34
N VAL A 387 6.03 -9.96 -0.83
CA VAL A 387 5.43 -8.63 -1.00
C VAL A 387 5.23 -7.93 0.35
N TYR A 388 5.23 -8.66 1.46
CA TYR A 388 5.18 -8.07 2.80
C TYR A 388 6.57 -7.68 3.32
N GLY A 389 7.64 -8.22 2.73
CA GLY A 389 9.02 -7.90 3.04
C GLY A 389 9.64 -6.79 2.17
N THR A 390 8.91 -6.26 1.20
CA THR A 390 9.43 -5.18 0.32
C THR A 390 9.45 -3.84 1.03
N THR A 391 10.46 -3.01 0.76
CA THR A 391 10.58 -1.64 1.33
C THR A 391 9.68 -0.61 0.64
N TYR A 392 8.70 -1.08 -0.14
CA TYR A 392 7.80 -0.26 -0.92
C TYR A 392 6.46 -0.97 -1.10
N ASN A 393 5.42 -0.19 -1.44
CA ASN A 393 4.08 -0.69 -1.78
C ASN A 393 3.78 -0.52 -3.26
N GLY A 394 2.94 -1.40 -3.80
CA GLY A 394 2.36 -1.26 -5.13
C GLY A 394 1.28 -0.19 -5.24
N LEU A 395 1.25 0.54 -6.36
CA LEU A 395 0.24 1.56 -6.66
C LEU A 395 -0.71 1.18 -7.83
N CYS A 396 -0.44 0.13 -8.59
CA CYS A 396 -1.28 -0.35 -9.69
C CYS A 396 -2.53 -1.04 -9.13
N SER A 397 -3.72 -0.72 -9.64
CA SER A 397 -4.98 -1.33 -9.13
C SER A 397 -5.54 -2.46 -9.97
N HIS A 398 -4.95 -2.71 -11.13
CA HIS A 398 -5.47 -3.68 -12.09
C HIS A 398 -4.31 -4.24 -12.89
N ASN A 399 -4.55 -5.43 -13.42
CA ASN A 399 -3.75 -6.00 -14.48
C ASN A 399 -3.96 -5.16 -15.77
N PRO A 400 -2.90 -4.68 -16.46
CA PRO A 400 -3.03 -3.97 -17.72
C PRO A 400 -3.81 -4.72 -18.80
N LEU A 401 -3.84 -6.06 -18.75
CA LEU A 401 -4.51 -6.92 -19.74
C LEU A 401 -6.04 -6.99 -19.58
N THR A 402 -6.62 -6.33 -18.57
CA THR A 402 -8.08 -6.24 -18.42
C THR A 402 -8.71 -5.19 -19.34
N LYS A 403 -7.93 -4.59 -20.25
CA LYS A 403 -8.37 -3.55 -21.17
C LYS A 403 -7.74 -3.76 -22.54
N ASP A 404 -8.55 -3.60 -23.57
CA ASP A 404 -8.09 -3.64 -24.95
C ASP A 404 -7.20 -2.44 -25.28
N ILE A 405 -6.26 -2.65 -26.19
CA ILE A 405 -5.50 -1.58 -26.81
C ILE A 405 -6.38 -0.89 -27.84
N SER A 406 -6.60 0.41 -27.68
CA SER A 406 -7.23 1.22 -28.71
C SER A 406 -6.35 1.23 -29.96
N LEU A 407 -6.86 0.65 -31.04
CA LEU A 407 -6.23 0.71 -32.35
C LEU A 407 -6.17 2.18 -32.81
N PRO A 408 -5.07 2.60 -33.45
CA PRO A 408 -5.06 3.91 -34.10
C PRO A 408 -6.25 4.00 -35.06
N PHE A 409 -6.95 5.13 -35.02
CA PHE A 409 -8.08 5.40 -35.89
C PHE A 409 -7.61 5.28 -37.35
N ASP A 410 -8.18 4.33 -38.10
CA ASP A 410 -7.95 4.23 -39.54
C ASP A 410 -8.94 5.17 -40.24
N PRO A 411 -8.49 6.29 -40.82
CA PRO A 411 -9.37 7.22 -41.51
C PRO A 411 -10.12 6.56 -42.68
N ALA A 412 -9.56 5.51 -43.29
CA ALA A 412 -10.17 4.82 -44.41
C ALA A 412 -11.43 4.03 -44.00
N GLN A 413 -11.55 3.62 -42.74
CA GLN A 413 -12.73 2.90 -42.23
C GLN A 413 -13.93 3.82 -41.94
N GLN A 414 -13.75 5.15 -42.00
CA GLN A 414 -14.83 6.10 -41.83
C GLN A 414 -15.60 6.35 -43.13
N VAL A 415 -14.90 6.29 -44.27
CA VAL A 415 -15.49 6.48 -45.60
C VAL A 415 -16.49 5.37 -45.95
N LEU A 416 -16.23 4.14 -45.50
CA LEU A 416 -17.11 2.98 -45.71
C LEU A 416 -18.33 2.90 -44.77
N LYS A 417 -18.49 3.85 -43.84
CA LYS A 417 -19.68 3.96 -42.97
C LYS A 417 -20.60 5.12 -43.35
N GLU A 418 -20.19 5.93 -44.33
CA GLU A 418 -20.98 7.04 -44.86
C GLU A 418 -21.52 6.77 -46.29
N GLU A 419 -21.25 5.58 -46.84
CA GLU A 419 -21.94 4.97 -47.98
C GLU A 419 -22.87 3.85 -47.51
#